data_AF-H0DZQ6-F1
#
_entry.id   AF-H0DZQ6-F1
#
_cell.length_a   1.000
_cell.length_b   1.000
_cell.length_c   1.000
_cell.angle_alpha   90.00
_cell.angle_beta   90.00
_cell.angle_gamma   90.00
#
_symmetry.space_group_name_H-M   'P 1'
#
loop_
_entity.id
_entity.type
_entity.pdbx_description
1 polymer ?
#
loop_
_entity_poly.entity_id
_entity_poly.type
_entity_poly.pdbx_seq_one_letter_code
_entity_poly.pdbx_strand_id
1 'polypeptide(L)'
;MSRTGLGRHGGLGDDVGDPLDGLVNLFDVGIVLAVAFLVAGLGLATDARTDRRAASPTRSGERTLTTPSDQQRARGRGEAVGTVYRLPDGRLVLADPGAP
;
A
#
# COMPACT_ATOMS: atom_id res chain seq x y z
N MET A 1 -13.49 -11.38 77.66
CA MET A 1 -14.78 -11.29 76.96
C MET A 1 -14.49 -10.99 75.50
N SER A 2 -14.85 -11.93 74.64
CA SER A 2 -14.34 -12.08 73.28
C SER A 2 -14.87 -11.01 72.32
N ARG A 3 -13.98 -10.49 71.47
CA ARG A 3 -14.30 -9.69 70.29
C ARG A 3 -14.71 -10.65 69.18
N THR A 4 -15.95 -10.57 68.71
CA THR A 4 -16.39 -11.31 67.54
C THR A 4 -16.81 -10.31 66.48
N GLY A 5 -15.87 -9.99 65.60
CA GLY A 5 -16.18 -9.39 64.30
C GLY A 5 -16.73 -10.48 63.38
N LEU A 6 -17.88 -10.20 62.76
CA LEU A 6 -18.48 -11.04 61.73
C LEU A 6 -18.66 -10.18 60.48
N GLY A 7 -17.53 -9.87 59.84
CA GLY A 7 -17.50 -9.57 58.42
C GLY A 7 -17.49 -10.90 57.68
N ARG A 8 -18.64 -11.33 57.16
CA ARG A 8 -18.71 -12.38 56.14
C ARG A 8 -19.48 -11.83 54.95
N HIS A 9 -18.77 -11.05 54.15
CA HIS A 9 -19.07 -10.93 52.73
C HIS A 9 -18.76 -12.29 52.09
N GLY A 10 -19.74 -13.19 52.14
CA GLY A 10 -19.71 -14.47 51.43
C GLY A 10 -20.38 -14.28 50.08
N GLY A 11 -19.72 -13.58 49.16
CA GLY A 11 -20.07 -13.60 47.75
C GLY A 11 -19.87 -15.01 47.22
N LEU A 12 -20.96 -15.66 46.83
CA LEU A 12 -20.97 -16.92 46.09
C LEU A 12 -22.02 -16.89 44.96
N GLY A 13 -22.34 -15.69 44.46
CA GLY A 13 -23.34 -15.53 43.39
C GLY A 13 -23.13 -14.35 42.43
N ASP A 14 -22.27 -13.38 42.75
CA ASP A 14 -22.14 -12.15 41.96
C ASP A 14 -20.91 -12.12 41.03
N ASP A 15 -20.12 -13.21 40.95
CA ASP A 15 -18.94 -13.28 40.06
C ASP A 15 -19.29 -13.66 38.61
N VAL A 16 -20.56 -13.88 38.28
CA VAL A 16 -21.00 -13.96 36.88
C VAL A 16 -21.31 -12.53 36.45
N GLY A 17 -20.24 -11.77 36.13
CA GLY A 17 -20.34 -10.43 35.57
C GLY A 17 -21.26 -10.38 34.34
N ASP A 18 -21.76 -9.19 34.01
CA ASP A 18 -22.68 -9.00 32.88
C ASP A 18 -22.06 -9.59 31.59
N PRO A 19 -22.70 -10.57 30.94
CA PRO A 19 -22.17 -11.14 29.70
C PRO A 19 -21.99 -10.10 28.57
N LEU A 20 -22.65 -8.95 28.67
CA LEU A 20 -22.48 -7.83 27.76
C LEU A 20 -21.15 -7.08 27.98
N ASP A 21 -20.57 -7.10 29.19
CA ASP A 21 -19.29 -6.44 29.46
C ASP A 21 -18.14 -7.06 28.66
N GLY A 22 -18.14 -8.40 28.54
CA GLY A 22 -17.18 -9.11 27.68
C GLY A 22 -17.39 -8.85 26.19
N LEU A 23 -18.65 -8.68 25.77
CA LEU A 23 -19.00 -8.39 24.37
C LEU A 23 -18.59 -6.98 23.96
N VAL A 24 -18.71 -5.99 24.85
CA VAL A 24 -18.27 -4.61 24.60
C VAL A 24 -16.75 -4.55 24.38
N ASN A 25 -15.97 -5.27 25.18
CA ASN A 25 -14.51 -5.36 24.99
C ASN A 25 -14.13 -6.07 23.68
N LEU A 26 -14.82 -7.18 23.34
CA LEU A 26 -14.59 -7.90 22.09
C LEU A 26 -15.02 -7.07 20.85
N PHE A 27 -16.05 -6.23 21.00
CA PHE A 27 -16.52 -5.34 19.95
C PHE A 27 -15.46 -4.29 19.58
N ASP A 28 -14.80 -3.69 20.57
CA ASP A 28 -13.71 -2.74 20.33
C ASP A 28 -12.53 -3.42 19.61
N VAL A 29 -12.11 -4.60 20.07
CA VAL A 29 -11.10 -5.42 19.38
C VAL A 29 -11.52 -5.75 17.95
N GLY A 30 -12.80 -6.03 17.72
CA GLY A 30 -13.36 -6.28 16.39
C GLY A 30 -13.26 -5.07 15.46
N ILE A 31 -13.52 -3.86 15.96
CA ILE A 31 -13.36 -2.62 15.20
C ILE A 31 -11.88 -2.39 14.85
N VAL A 32 -10.99 -2.53 15.82
CA VAL A 32 -9.54 -2.35 15.60
C VAL A 32 -9.03 -3.32 14.52
N LEU A 33 -9.45 -4.58 14.58
CA LEU A 33 -9.11 -5.59 13.57
C LEU A 33 -9.69 -5.26 12.18
N ALA A 34 -10.94 -4.78 12.11
CA ALA A 34 -11.57 -4.37 10.86
C ALA A 34 -10.86 -3.18 10.22
N VAL A 35 -10.46 -2.17 11.02
CA VAL A 35 -9.69 -1.01 10.55
C VAL A 35 -8.29 -1.44 10.09
N ALA A 36 -7.63 -2.34 10.83
CA ALA A 36 -6.33 -2.88 10.43
C ALA A 36 -6.40 -3.60 9.07
N PHE A 37 -7.43 -4.43 8.86
CA PHE A 37 -7.66 -5.07 7.56
C PHE A 37 -8.00 -4.07 6.45
N LEU A 38 -8.76 -3.01 6.74
CA LEU A 38 -9.04 -1.95 5.77
C LEU A 38 -7.75 -1.23 5.34
N VAL A 39 -6.90 -0.86 6.29
CA VAL A 39 -5.60 -0.20 6.00
C VAL A 39 -4.67 -1.15 5.24
N ALA A 40 -4.54 -2.39 5.68
CA ALA A 40 -3.71 -3.40 5.01
C ALA A 40 -4.21 -3.71 3.60
N GLY A 41 -5.52 -3.87 3.41
CA GLY A 41 -6.14 -4.11 2.12
C GLY A 41 -6.00 -2.93 1.17
N LEU A 42 -6.07 -1.70 1.68
CA LEU A 42 -5.85 -0.50 0.87
C LEU A 42 -4.39 -0.40 0.42
N GLY A 43 -3.43 -0.71 1.31
CA GLY A 43 -2.01 -0.79 0.98
C GLY A 43 -1.72 -1.86 -0.10
N LEU A 44 -2.27 -3.06 0.07
CA LEU A 44 -2.13 -4.13 -0.92
C LEU A 44 -2.76 -3.77 -2.27
N ALA A 45 -3.92 -3.09 -2.27
CA ALA A 45 -4.56 -2.64 -3.50
C ALA A 45 -3.75 -1.54 -4.22
N THR A 46 -3.02 -0.69 -3.49
CA THR A 46 -2.11 0.29 -4.10
C THR A 46 -0.86 -0.38 -4.68
N ASP A 47 -0.29 -1.38 -4.02
CA ASP A 47 0.88 -2.11 -4.53
C ASP A 47 0.50 -2.93 -5.78
N ALA A 48 -0.62 -3.66 -5.74
CA ALA A 48 -1.11 -4.42 -6.89
C ALA A 48 -1.47 -3.52 -8.11
N ARG A 49 -1.90 -2.27 -7.87
CA ARG A 49 -2.10 -1.29 -8.94
C ARG A 49 -0.77 -0.78 -9.50
N THR A 50 0.25 -0.63 -8.65
CA THR A 50 1.59 -0.21 -9.06
C THR A 50 2.24 -1.30 -9.92
N ASP A 51 2.12 -2.57 -9.52
CA ASP A 51 2.60 -3.72 -10.29
C ASP A 51 1.84 -3.88 -11.62
N ARG A 52 0.51 -3.69 -11.65
CA ARG A 52 -0.24 -3.68 -12.94
C ARG A 52 0.09 -2.49 -13.83
N ARG A 53 0.52 -1.36 -13.27
CA ARG A 53 0.98 -0.22 -14.07
C ARG A 53 2.36 -0.47 -14.64
N ALA A 54 3.22 -1.20 -13.92
CA ALA A 54 4.49 -1.71 -14.43
C ALA A 54 4.31 -2.86 -15.44
N ALA A 55 3.26 -3.68 -15.29
CA ALA A 55 2.91 -4.80 -16.17
C ALA A 55 1.86 -4.43 -17.23
N SER A 56 1.47 -3.15 -17.34
CA SER A 56 0.75 -2.70 -18.52
C SER A 56 1.73 -2.84 -19.68
N PRO A 57 1.45 -3.71 -20.67
CA PRO A 57 2.26 -3.70 -21.87
C PRO A 57 2.12 -2.30 -22.42
N THR A 58 3.23 -1.56 -22.44
CA THR A 58 3.35 -0.37 -23.28
C THR A 58 2.71 -0.74 -24.59
N ARG A 59 1.57 -0.13 -24.90
CA ARG A 59 0.99 -0.21 -26.23
C ARG A 59 2.08 0.33 -27.14
N SER A 60 2.72 -0.59 -27.84
CA SER A 60 3.57 -0.44 -29.03
C SER A 60 4.60 0.68 -28.99
N GLY A 61 5.87 0.32 -28.78
CA GLY A 61 7.02 1.09 -29.25
C GLY A 61 7.53 2.26 -28.40
N GLU A 62 6.73 2.78 -27.46
CA GLU A 62 7.09 4.02 -26.77
C GLU A 62 8.07 3.81 -25.60
N ARG A 63 9.38 3.92 -25.86
CA ARG A 63 10.41 3.96 -24.81
C ARG A 63 10.69 5.42 -24.43
N THR A 64 10.39 5.78 -23.17
CA THR A 64 10.74 7.10 -22.63
C THR A 64 12.24 7.17 -22.34
N LEU A 65 12.93 8.14 -22.95
CA LEU A 65 14.35 8.40 -22.76
C LEU A 65 14.56 9.50 -21.72
N THR A 66 15.54 9.33 -20.83
CA THR A 66 15.98 10.40 -19.92
C THR A 66 16.79 11.44 -20.69
N THR A 67 16.44 12.72 -20.54
CA THR A 67 17.23 13.81 -21.13
C THR A 67 18.50 13.98 -20.29
N PRO A 68 19.71 13.85 -20.87
CA PRO A 68 20.93 14.20 -20.15
C PRO A 68 20.91 15.67 -19.76
N SER A 69 21.25 15.98 -18.51
CA SER A 69 21.28 17.35 -17.98
C SER A 69 22.49 18.16 -18.46
N ASP A 70 23.47 17.49 -19.06
CA ASP A 70 24.72 18.09 -19.50
C ASP A 70 24.81 18.13 -21.04
N GLN A 71 25.39 19.20 -21.59
CA GLN A 71 25.54 19.38 -23.05
C GLN A 71 26.73 18.62 -23.62
N GLN A 72 27.25 17.64 -22.88
CA GLN A 72 28.44 16.91 -23.25
C GLN A 72 28.13 15.97 -24.42
N ARG A 73 28.79 16.20 -25.56
CA ARG A 73 28.69 15.31 -26.72
C ARG A 73 29.26 13.95 -26.36
N ALA A 74 28.42 12.92 -26.35
CA ALA A 74 28.87 11.53 -26.24
C ALA A 74 29.76 11.16 -27.45
N ARG A 75 30.82 10.38 -27.21
CA ARG A 75 31.72 9.84 -28.25
C ARG A 75 31.85 8.33 -28.04
N GLY A 76 31.78 7.55 -29.12
CA GLY A 76 31.90 6.09 -29.09
C GLY A 76 31.37 5.45 -30.38
N ARG A 77 31.54 4.13 -30.51
CA ARG A 77 30.81 3.37 -31.53
C ARG A 77 29.38 3.12 -31.02
N GLY A 78 28.40 3.33 -31.89
CA GLY A 78 26.99 3.10 -31.57
C GLY A 78 26.23 2.61 -32.79
N GLU A 79 25.03 2.10 -32.55
CA GLU A 79 24.08 1.66 -33.57
C GLU A 79 22.90 2.66 -33.65
N ALA A 80 22.41 2.91 -34.86
CA ALA A 80 21.23 3.76 -35.05
C ALA A 80 19.97 2.99 -34.63
N VAL A 81 19.31 3.45 -33.57
CA VAL A 81 18.16 2.76 -32.95
C VAL A 81 16.78 3.29 -33.37
N GLY A 82 16.71 4.41 -34.11
CA GLY A 82 15.47 4.98 -34.61
C GLY A 82 15.39 6.51 -34.49
N THR A 83 14.18 7.05 -34.65
CA THR A 83 13.90 8.49 -34.56
C THR A 83 13.39 8.86 -33.18
N VAL A 84 13.93 9.93 -32.59
CA VAL A 84 13.49 10.42 -31.27
C VAL A 84 12.67 11.71 -31.44
N TYR A 85 11.48 11.75 -30.83
CA TYR A 85 10.62 12.93 -30.77
C TYR A 85 10.61 13.54 -29.37
N ARG A 86 10.49 14.87 -29.30
CA ARG A 86 10.25 15.60 -28.04
C ARG A 86 8.78 15.99 -27.96
N LEU A 87 8.12 15.58 -26.89
CA LEU A 87 6.73 15.94 -26.61
C LEU A 87 6.61 17.34 -25.97
N PRO A 88 5.40 17.95 -25.96
CA PRO A 88 5.19 19.28 -25.37
C PRO A 88 5.54 19.36 -23.87
N ASP A 89 5.45 18.23 -23.15
CA ASP A 89 5.81 18.10 -21.74
C ASP A 89 7.33 17.91 -21.50
N GLY A 90 8.13 17.96 -22.57
CA GLY A 90 9.58 17.83 -22.52
C GLY A 90 10.09 16.38 -22.56
N ARG A 91 9.22 15.37 -22.51
CA ARG A 91 9.63 13.96 -22.60
C ARG A 91 10.18 13.61 -23.99
N LEU A 92 11.15 12.70 -24.02
CA LEU A 92 11.72 12.14 -25.24
C LEU A 92 11.17 10.74 -25.48
N VAL A 93 10.73 10.48 -26.71
CA VAL A 93 10.08 9.24 -27.14
C VAL A 93 10.82 8.67 -28.35
N LEU A 94 11.24 7.41 -28.27
CA LEU A 94 11.73 6.66 -29.42
C LEU A 94 10.55 6.15 -30.26
N ALA A 95 10.54 6.46 -31.55
CA ALA A 95 9.58 5.93 -32.50
C ALA A 95 9.88 4.46 -32.78
N ASP A 96 8.83 3.63 -32.85
CA ASP A 96 8.97 2.21 -33.18
C ASP A 96 9.53 2.08 -34.60
N PRO A 97 10.73 1.48 -34.80
CA PRO A 97 11.30 1.31 -36.13
C PRO A 97 10.49 0.35 -37.02
N GLY A 98 9.45 -0.31 -36.49
CA GLY A 98 8.56 -1.23 -37.22
C GLY A 98 7.15 -0.71 -37.52
N ALA A 99 6.82 0.55 -37.22
CA ALA A 99 5.50 1.10 -37.54
C ALA A 99 5.43 1.56 -39.02
N PRO A 100 4.51 1.03 -39.86
CA PRO A 100 4.34 1.44 -41.24
C PRO A 100 3.75 2.85 -41.38
#